data_AF-A0A9P9DST8-F1
#
_entry.id   AF-A0A9P9DST8-F1
#
_cell.length_a   1.000
_cell.length_b   1.000
_cell.length_c   1.000
_cell.angle_alpha   90.00
_cell.angle_beta   90.00
_cell.angle_gamma   90.00
#
_symmetry.space_group_name_H-M   'P 1'
#
loop_
_entity.id
_entity.type
_entity.pdbx_description
1 polymer ?
#
loop_
_entity_poly.entity_id
_entity_poly.type
_entity_poly.pdbx_seq_one_letter_code
_entity_poly.pdbx_strand_id
1 'polypeptide(L)'
;GCAGPPSSTLRRGTEETGLATWFGNVTSAWGRSRHHGATEPPYRGDDNSYHPPPKYGDGEQIENKYLNLALSIAESSQVLVKWEQGDLVLLDMSMVYFSQARSSERN
;
A
#
# COMPACT_ATOMS: atom_id res chain seq x y z
N GLY A 1 -6.54 19.38 -4.73
CA GLY A 1 -6.55 18.66 -6.00
C GLY A 1 -6.79 17.20 -5.71
N CYS A 2 -7.83 16.60 -6.28
CA CYS A 2 -8.15 15.20 -6.02
C CYS A 2 -7.16 14.30 -6.77
N ALA A 3 -6.42 13.47 -6.04
CA ALA A 3 -5.60 12.42 -6.64
C ALA A 3 -6.53 11.46 -7.42
N GLY A 4 -6.09 11.06 -8.63
CA GLY A 4 -6.81 10.06 -9.42
C GLY A 4 -6.95 8.72 -8.70
N PRO A 5 -7.78 7.80 -9.21
CA PRO A 5 -8.00 6.51 -8.58
C PRO A 5 -6.68 5.74 -8.43
N PRO A 6 -6.45 5.05 -7.30
CA PRO A 6 -5.26 4.24 -7.11
C PRO A 6 -5.22 3.12 -8.16
N SER A 7 -4.07 2.95 -8.80
CA SER A 7 -3.82 1.94 -9.83
C SER A 7 -2.57 1.17 -9.46
N SER A 8 -2.64 -0.17 -9.57
CA SER A 8 -1.49 -1.05 -9.46
C SER A 8 -1.35 -1.85 -10.74
N THR A 9 -0.11 -2.00 -11.20
CA THR A 9 0.24 -2.80 -12.36
C THR A 9 1.32 -3.77 -11.94
N LEU A 10 1.16 -5.05 -12.26
CA LEU A 10 2.28 -5.98 -12.18
C LEU A 10 3.31 -5.55 -13.22
N ARG A 11 4.52 -5.21 -12.77
CA ARG A 11 5.64 -4.94 -13.66
C ARG A 11 6.54 -6.16 -13.69
N ARG A 12 7.13 -6.45 -14.85
CA ARG A 12 8.29 -7.34 -14.88
C ARG A 12 9.39 -6.65 -14.05
N GLY A 13 9.96 -7.36 -13.08
CA GLY A 13 11.11 -6.92 -12.31
C GLY A 13 12.34 -6.76 -13.20
N THR A 14 13.49 -6.53 -12.59
CA THR A 14 14.75 -6.34 -13.33
C THR A 14 15.07 -7.55 -14.22
N GLU A 15 15.84 -7.33 -15.28
CA GLU A 15 16.28 -8.40 -16.20
C GLU A 15 16.99 -9.54 -15.47
N GLU A 16 17.65 -9.25 -14.35
CA GLU A 16 18.37 -10.23 -13.52
C GLU A 16 17.46 -11.23 -12.82
N THR A 17 16.27 -10.82 -12.37
CA THR A 17 15.38 -11.72 -11.62
C THR A 17 14.30 -12.32 -12.51
N GLY A 18 13.83 -11.58 -13.52
CA GLY A 18 12.71 -11.98 -14.38
C GLY A 18 11.37 -12.13 -13.66
N LEU A 19 11.31 -11.89 -12.34
CA LEU A 19 10.13 -12.07 -11.51
C LEU A 19 9.17 -10.89 -11.66
N ALA A 20 7.86 -11.15 -11.59
CA ALA A 20 6.88 -10.07 -11.52
C ALA A 20 6.96 -9.38 -10.15
N THR A 21 6.97 -8.05 -10.16
CA THR A 21 6.91 -7.23 -8.95
C THR A 21 5.53 -6.57 -8.86
N TRP A 22 4.97 -6.54 -7.66
CA TRP A 22 3.84 -5.67 -7.36
C TRP A 22 4.32 -4.23 -7.53
N PHE A 23 3.70 -3.43 -8.41
CA PHE A 23 4.05 -2.02 -8.57
C PHE A 23 2.80 -1.15 -8.54
N GLY A 24 2.81 -0.07 -7.74
CA GLY A 24 1.67 0.83 -7.57
C GLY A 24 1.16 0.92 -6.13
N ASN A 25 -0.02 1.51 -5.96
CA ASN A 25 -0.47 2.06 -4.67
C ASN A 25 -1.76 1.43 -4.11
N VAL A 26 -2.24 0.31 -4.64
CA VAL A 26 -3.52 -0.30 -4.20
C VAL A 26 -3.48 -0.71 -2.73
N THR A 27 -2.40 -1.33 -2.27
CA THR A 27 -2.25 -1.74 -0.86
C THR A 27 -2.17 -0.52 0.07
N SER A 28 -1.44 0.53 -0.31
CA SER A 28 -1.32 1.74 0.52
C SER A 28 -2.61 2.58 0.53
N ALA A 29 -3.34 2.63 -0.58
CA ALA A 29 -4.65 3.28 -0.62
C ALA A 29 -5.66 2.54 0.25
N TRP A 30 -5.75 1.21 0.13
CA TRP A 30 -6.64 0.42 0.97
C TRP A 30 -6.27 0.43 2.45
N GLY A 31 -4.97 0.37 2.76
CA GLY A 31 -4.46 0.51 4.13
C GLY A 31 -4.88 1.82 4.78
N ARG A 32 -4.81 2.95 4.04
CA ARG A 32 -5.32 4.25 4.51
C ARG A 32 -6.83 4.24 4.73
N SER A 33 -7.61 3.69 3.79
CA SER A 33 -9.06 3.56 3.96
C SER A 33 -9.40 2.78 5.23
N ARG A 34 -8.71 1.65 5.49
CA ARG A 34 -8.89 0.87 6.72
C ARG A 34 -8.51 1.63 7.97
N HIS A 35 -7.38 2.32 7.96
CA HIS A 35 -6.91 3.11 9.10
C HIS A 35 -7.95 4.14 9.53
N HIS A 36 -8.61 4.79 8.57
CA HIS A 36 -9.63 5.81 8.82
C HIS A 36 -11.07 5.27 8.92
N GLY A 37 -11.28 3.95 8.89
CA GLY A 37 -12.61 3.34 8.93
C GLY A 37 -13.47 3.58 7.68
N ALA A 38 -12.85 3.99 6.57
CA ALA A 38 -13.51 4.38 5.32
C ALA A 38 -13.62 3.23 4.30
N THR A 39 -13.98 2.02 4.75
CA THR A 39 -14.01 0.80 3.90
C THR A 39 -15.37 0.48 3.29
N GLU A 40 -16.42 1.15 3.74
CA GLU A 40 -17.80 1.00 3.27
C GLU A 40 -18.37 2.37 2.85
N PRO A 41 -19.39 2.42 1.97
CA PRO A 41 -20.07 3.66 1.64
C PRO A 41 -20.51 4.42 2.91
N PRO A 42 -20.32 5.76 2.98
CA PRO A 42 -19.95 6.68 1.91
C PRO A 42 -18.42 6.84 1.71
N TYR A 43 -17.60 5.91 2.22
CA TYR A 43 -16.14 5.94 2.15
C TYR A 43 -15.52 7.23 2.73
N ARG A 44 -16.14 7.75 3.79
CA ARG A 44 -15.67 8.92 4.53
C ARG A 44 -14.97 8.44 5.80
N GLY A 45 -13.74 8.92 6.00
CA GLY A 45 -12.93 8.56 7.16
C GLY A 45 -13.20 9.43 8.38
N ASP A 46 -12.63 9.02 9.52
CA ASP A 46 -12.57 9.82 10.76
C ASP A 46 -11.77 11.12 10.62
N ASP A 47 -10.93 11.22 9.59
CA ASP A 47 -10.18 12.40 9.18
C ASP A 47 -11.02 13.40 8.37
N ASN A 48 -12.32 13.13 8.19
CA ASN A 48 -13.25 13.91 7.38
C ASN A 48 -12.90 13.97 5.89
N SER A 49 -11.98 13.11 5.43
CA SER A 49 -11.63 12.95 4.01
C SER A 49 -12.43 11.83 3.36
N TYR A 50 -12.51 11.89 2.04
CA TYR A 50 -13.08 10.81 1.22
C TYR A 50 -11.95 9.89 0.73
N HIS A 51 -12.11 8.58 0.94
CA HIS A 51 -11.12 7.55 0.61
C HIS A 51 -11.72 6.53 -0.38
N PRO A 52 -11.68 6.82 -1.70
CA PRO A 52 -12.34 5.96 -2.68
C PRO A 52 -11.76 4.53 -2.69
N PRO A 53 -12.60 3.49 -2.81
CA PRO A 53 -12.11 2.13 -2.92
C PRO A 53 -11.31 1.95 -4.21
N PRO A 54 -10.20 1.19 -4.19
CA PRO A 54 -9.48 0.82 -5.39
C PRO A 54 -10.35 0.07 -6.40
N LYS A 55 -10.08 0.30 -7.68
CA LYS A 55 -10.80 -0.30 -8.81
C LYS A 55 -9.82 -0.94 -9.79
N TYR A 56 -10.30 -1.91 -10.56
CA TYR A 56 -9.59 -2.40 -11.73
C TYR A 56 -9.47 -1.30 -12.79
N GLY A 57 -8.59 -1.50 -13.78
CA GLY A 57 -8.32 -0.51 -14.83
C GLY A 57 -9.52 -0.21 -15.74
N ASP A 58 -10.50 -1.10 -15.77
CA ASP A 58 -11.79 -0.95 -16.45
C ASP A 58 -12.87 -0.26 -15.59
N GLY A 59 -12.56 0.05 -14.33
CA GLY A 59 -13.47 0.70 -13.39
C GLY A 59 -14.32 -0.27 -12.57
N GLU A 60 -14.21 -1.58 -12.76
CA GLU A 60 -14.84 -2.56 -11.88
C GLU A 60 -14.27 -2.46 -10.45
N GLN A 61 -15.12 -2.65 -9.44
CA GLN A 61 -14.68 -2.59 -8.05
C GLN A 61 -13.94 -3.86 -7.66
N ILE A 62 -12.77 -3.71 -7.03
CA ILE A 62 -12.05 -4.85 -6.46
C ILE A 62 -12.77 -5.25 -5.18
N GLU A 63 -13.10 -6.54 -5.03
CA GLU A 63 -13.74 -7.02 -3.80
C GLU A 63 -12.85 -6.81 -2.57
N ASN A 64 -13.45 -6.35 -1.47
CA ASN A 64 -12.74 -6.06 -0.20
C ASN A 64 -11.90 -7.25 0.29
N LYS A 65 -12.35 -8.50 0.05
CA LYS A 65 -11.59 -9.71 0.43
C LYS A 65 -10.21 -9.79 -0.24
N TYR A 66 -10.09 -9.37 -1.49
CA TYR A 66 -8.82 -9.36 -2.22
C TYR A 66 -7.92 -8.21 -1.77
N LEU A 67 -8.50 -7.04 -1.49
CA LEU A 67 -7.78 -5.91 -0.94
C LEU A 67 -7.22 -6.22 0.47
N ASN A 68 -8.03 -6.89 1.30
CA ASN A 68 -7.62 -7.37 2.61
C ASN A 68 -6.50 -8.40 2.53
N LEU A 69 -6.59 -9.35 1.58
CA LEU A 69 -5.55 -10.34 1.34
C LEU A 69 -4.23 -9.67 0.93
N ALA A 70 -4.28 -8.76 -0.06
CA ALA A 70 -3.09 -8.05 -0.53
C ALA A 70 -2.42 -7.24 0.59
N LEU A 71 -3.21 -6.54 1.41
CA LEU A 71 -2.69 -5.82 2.57
C LEU A 71 -2.06 -6.77 3.60
N SER A 72 -2.71 -7.90 3.91
CA SER A 72 -2.17 -8.89 4.86
C SER A 72 -0.86 -9.53 4.39
N ILE A 73 -0.70 -9.75 3.07
CA ILE A 73 0.55 -10.23 2.49
C ILE A 73 1.64 -9.16 2.65
N ALA A 74 1.33 -7.90 2.34
CA ALA A 74 2.28 -6.80 2.52
C ALA A 74 2.74 -6.69 3.99
N GLU A 75 1.79 -6.68 4.94
CA GLU A 75 2.07 -6.58 6.38
C GLU A 75 2.84 -7.79 6.93
N SER A 76 2.58 -9.00 6.44
CA SER A 76 3.29 -10.22 6.88
C SER A 76 4.68 -10.38 6.25
N SER A 77 4.90 -9.78 5.08
CA SER A 77 6.21 -9.79 4.38
C SER A 77 7.15 -8.68 4.84
N GLN A 78 6.70 -7.73 5.66
CA GLN A 78 7.47 -6.56 6.01
C GLN A 78 8.64 -6.88 6.95
N VAL A 79 9.74 -6.15 6.79
CA VAL A 79 10.86 -6.15 7.73
C VAL A 79 10.86 -4.82 8.49
N LEU A 80 10.67 -4.86 9.80
CA LEU A 80 10.70 -3.67 10.64
C LEU A 80 12.16 -3.35 11.02
N VAL A 81 12.64 -2.20 10.55
CA VAL A 81 13.99 -1.71 10.86
C VAL A 81 13.90 -0.65 11.96
N LYS A 82 14.62 -0.87 13.06
CA LYS A 82 14.80 0.14 14.11
C LYS A 82 15.98 1.02 13.72
N TRP A 83 15.70 2.30 13.50
CA TRP A 83 16.71 3.30 13.14
C TRP A 83 17.55 3.70 14.35
N GLU A 84 18.87 3.75 14.15
CA GLU A 84 19.83 4.36 15.06
C GLU A 84 20.47 5.60 14.42
N GLN A 85 21.08 6.44 15.25
CA GLN A 85 21.70 7.67 14.77
C GLN A 85 22.88 7.33 13.85
N GLY A 86 22.84 7.84 12.62
CA GLY A 86 23.89 7.62 11.62
C GLY A 86 23.60 6.48 10.65
N ASP A 87 22.52 5.73 10.84
CA ASP A 87 22.08 4.71 9.89
C ASP A 87 21.70 5.30 8.53
N LEU A 88 22.01 4.53 7.48
CA LEU A 88 21.62 4.83 6.11
C LEU A 88 21.13 3.55 5.44
N VAL A 89 19.99 3.64 4.76
CA VAL A 89 19.46 2.54 3.94
C VAL A 89 19.46 2.96 2.47
N LEU A 90 19.94 2.06 1.61
CA LEU A 90 19.77 2.16 0.16
C LEU A 90 18.74 1.13 -0.26
N LEU A 91 17.71 1.58 -0.98
CA LEU A 91 16.60 0.74 -1.39
C LEU A 91 16.47 0.77 -2.91
N ASP A 92 16.35 -0.41 -3.52
CA ASP A 92 15.97 -0.53 -4.93
C ASP A 92 14.45 -0.35 -5.05
N MET A 93 14.05 0.82 -5.54
CA MET A 93 12.64 1.19 -5.75
C MET A 93 11.93 0.34 -6.81
N SER A 94 12.66 -0.45 -7.60
CA SER A 94 12.07 -1.36 -8.57
C SER A 94 11.56 -2.66 -7.93
N MET A 95 12.04 -3.00 -6.73
CA MET A 95 11.73 -4.26 -6.04
C MET A 95 11.11 -4.06 -4.66
N VAL A 96 11.38 -2.92 -4.01
CA VAL A 96 11.03 -2.70 -2.60
C VAL A 96 9.95 -1.65 -2.43
N TYR A 97 9.01 -1.94 -1.53
CA TYR A 97 8.09 -0.96 -0.96
C TYR A 97 8.54 -0.52 0.42
N PHE A 98 8.34 0.75 0.73
CA PHE A 98 8.68 1.33 2.02
C PHE A 98 7.47 2.04 2.63
N SER A 99 7.32 1.90 3.95
CA SER A 99 6.37 2.62 4.79
C SER A 99 7.05 3.03 6.10
N GLN A 100 6.50 4.06 6.75
CA GLN A 100 6.98 4.48 8.07
C GLN A 100 5.99 4.02 9.15
N ALA A 101 6.49 3.26 10.12
CA ALA A 101 5.74 2.91 11.33
C ALA A 101 5.67 4.11 12.30
N ARG A 102 4.60 4.20 13.10
CA ARG A 102 4.50 5.25 14.12
C ARG A 102 5.41 4.95 15.29
N SER A 103 5.81 6.01 15.98
CA SER A 103 6.67 5.91 17.16
C SER A 103 6.13 5.03 18.27
N SER A 104 4.80 4.85 18.36
CA SER A 104 4.12 4.05 19.39
C SER A 104 4.16 2.54 19.16
N GLU A 105 4.63 2.09 17.99
CA GLU A 105 4.69 0.66 17.61
C GLU A 105 6.11 0.09 17.76
N ARG A 106 7.04 0.89 18.28
CA ARG A 106 8.44 0.52 18.57
C ARG A 106 8.57 0.09 20.03
N ASN A 107 8.09 -1.11 20.37
CA ASN A 107 8.45 -1.79 21.62
C ASN A 107 9.72 -2.61 21.41
#